data_AF-A0A524AB60-F1
#
_entry.id   AF-A0A524AB60-F1
#
_cell.length_a   1.000
_cell.length_b   1.000
_cell.length_c   1.000
_cell.angle_alpha   90.00
_cell.angle_beta   90.00
_cell.angle_gamma   90.00
#
_symmetry.space_group_name_H-M   'P 1'
#
loop_
_entity.id
_entity.type
_entity.pdbx_description
1 polymer ?
#
loop_
_entity_poly.entity_id
_entity_poly.type
_entity_poly.pdbx_seq_one_letter_code
_entity_poly.pdbx_strand_id
1 'polypeptide(L)'
;MVLTMAAVAANKGIQIDKLEAQVDAVTDVTEGGQRCKFSTIIDLGHGLTDREIKILFNSARRCEVHKLLGGQIEFEERLAG
;
A
#
# COMPACT_ATOMS: atom_id res chain seq x y z
N MET A 1 5.83 -1.02 -0.11
CA MET A 1 4.65 -0.82 0.77
C MET A 1 4.78 -1.60 2.09
N VAL A 2 4.76 -2.95 2.08
CA VAL A 2 4.92 -3.78 3.30
C VAL A 2 6.21 -3.44 4.07
N LEU A 3 7.37 -3.42 3.39
CA LEU A 3 8.65 -3.08 4.02
C LEU A 3 8.66 -1.66 4.61
N THR A 4 8.00 -0.71 3.95
CA THR A 4 7.88 0.68 4.44
C THR A 4 7.06 0.73 5.73
N MET A 5 5.92 0.04 5.76
CA MET A 5 5.10 -0.07 6.96
C MET A 5 5.84 -0.76 8.10
N ALA A 6 6.53 -1.87 7.83
CA ALA A 6 7.34 -2.58 8.83
C ALA A 6 8.43 -1.69 9.43
N ALA A 7 9.15 -0.93 8.60
CA ALA A 7 10.17 0.00 9.06
C ALA A 7 9.57 1.13 9.92
N VAL A 8 8.42 1.68 9.53
CA VAL A 8 7.71 2.71 10.30
C VAL A 8 7.23 2.17 11.65
N ALA A 9 6.69 0.95 11.66
CA ALA A 9 6.24 0.29 12.89
C ALA A 9 7.40 0.08 13.87
N ALA A 10 8.51 -0.49 13.40
CA ALA A 10 9.72 -0.69 14.20
C ALA A 10 10.25 0.64 14.76
N ASN A 11 10.34 1.68 13.94
CA ASN A 11 10.81 3.00 14.36
C ASN A 11 9.88 3.69 15.38
N LYS A 12 8.58 3.35 15.38
CA LYS A 12 7.57 3.94 16.28
C LYS A 12 7.21 3.05 17.46
N GLY A 13 7.81 1.87 17.58
CA GLY A 13 7.48 0.90 18.64
C GLY A 13 6.09 0.28 18.51
N ILE A 14 5.50 0.28 17.32
CA ILE A 14 4.19 -0.32 17.05
C ILE A 14 4.36 -1.83 16.92
N GLN A 15 3.67 -2.60 17.76
CA GLN A 15 3.65 -4.06 17.66
C GLN A 15 2.66 -4.48 16.58
N ILE A 16 3.11 -5.32 15.65
CA ILE A 16 2.28 -5.83 14.56
C ILE A 16 2.30 -7.35 14.59
N ASP A 17 1.12 -7.97 14.56
CA ASP A 17 0.94 -9.42 14.48
C ASP A 17 0.93 -9.91 13.02
N LYS A 18 0.41 -9.07 12.11
CA LYS A 18 0.29 -9.35 10.69
C LYS A 18 0.53 -8.10 9.85
N LEU A 19 1.19 -8.27 8.72
CA LEU A 19 1.37 -7.20 7.74
C LEU A 19 1.41 -7.80 6.34
N GLU A 20 0.26 -7.80 5.67
CA GLU A 20 0.09 -8.40 4.35
C GLU A 20 -0.46 -7.37 3.36
N ALA A 21 -0.05 -7.48 2.10
CA ALA A 21 -0.60 -6.69 1.02
C ALA A 21 -0.87 -7.59 -0.19
N GLN A 22 -2.12 -7.64 -0.61
CA GLN A 22 -2.51 -8.23 -1.88
C GLN A 22 -2.60 -7.13 -2.93
N VAL A 23 -1.99 -7.34 -4.09
CA VAL A 23 -1.96 -6.35 -5.17
C VAL A 23 -2.49 -7.00 -6.44
N ASP A 24 -3.59 -6.46 -6.95
CA ASP A 24 -4.12 -6.75 -8.26
C ASP A 24 -3.70 -5.63 -9.24
N ALA A 25 -3.27 -6.01 -10.43
CA ALA A 25 -2.85 -5.06 -11.46
C ALA A 25 -3.63 -5.29 -12.76
N VAL A 26 -4.23 -4.24 -13.29
CA VAL A 26 -4.90 -4.22 -14.59
C VAL A 26 -4.11 -3.28 -15.50
N THR A 27 -3.68 -3.77 -16.64
CA THR A 27 -2.98 -2.98 -17.65
C THR A 27 -3.82 -2.92 -18.92
N ASP A 28 -4.23 -1.71 -19.29
CA ASP A 28 -4.89 -1.44 -20.56
C ASP A 28 -3.89 -0.83 -21.52
N VAL A 29 -3.65 -1.51 -22.65
CA VAL A 29 -2.83 -1.01 -23.75
C VAL A 29 -3.76 -0.41 -24.79
N THR A 30 -3.66 0.91 -24.99
CA THR A 30 -4.48 1.68 -25.95
C THR A 30 -3.58 2.32 -27.02
N GLU A 31 -4.16 2.79 -28.13
CA GLU A 31 -3.39 3.51 -29.17
C GLU A 31 -2.64 4.75 -28.63
N GLY A 32 -3.10 5.32 -27.51
CA GLY A 32 -2.48 6.49 -26.84
C GLY A 32 -1.46 6.16 -25.74
N GLY A 33 -1.14 4.87 -25.53
CA GLY A 33 -0.18 4.43 -24.51
C GLY A 33 -0.74 3.38 -23.54
N GLN A 34 0.05 3.07 -22.52
CA GLN A 34 -0.28 2.10 -21.48
C GLN A 34 -0.88 2.80 -20.26
N ARG A 35 -2.03 2.31 -19.80
CA ARG A 35 -2.61 2.66 -18.50
C ARG A 35 -2.51 1.45 -17.57
N CYS A 36 -1.99 1.66 -16.37
CA CYS A 36 -1.95 0.63 -15.33
C CYS A 36 -2.75 1.07 -14.11
N LYS A 37 -3.68 0.23 -13.66
CA LYS A 37 -4.35 0.38 -12.37
C LYS A 37 -3.84 -0.69 -11.41
N PHE A 38 -3.43 -0.27 -10.22
CA PHE A 38 -3.07 -1.16 -9.12
C PHE A 38 -4.10 -1.02 -8.00
N SER A 39 -4.75 -2.13 -7.66
CA SER A 39 -5.66 -2.22 -6.53
C SER A 39 -4.99 -3.02 -5.43
N THR A 40 -4.80 -2.39 -4.27
CA THR A 40 -4.13 -3.00 -3.12
C THR A 40 -5.08 -3.18 -1.96
N ILE A 41 -5.12 -4.38 -1.40
CA ILE A 41 -5.76 -4.67 -0.11
C ILE A 41 -4.65 -4.86 0.92
N ILE A 42 -4.69 -4.11 2.02
CA ILE A 42 -3.72 -4.19 3.12
C ILE A 42 -4.41 -4.80 4.34
N ASP A 43 -3.85 -5.90 4.84
CA ASP A 43 -4.28 -6.53 6.09
C ASP A 43 -3.21 -6.31 7.17
N LEU A 44 -3.61 -5.64 8.25
CA LEU A 44 -2.77 -5.30 9.39
C LEU A 44 -3.02 -6.19 10.61
N GLY A 45 -3.83 -7.24 10.47
CA GLY A 45 -4.25 -8.07 11.59
C GLY A 45 -5.08 -7.31 12.61
N HIS A 46 -4.93 -7.67 13.89
CA HIS A 46 -5.72 -7.13 14.98
C HIS A 46 -4.83 -6.45 16.04
N GLY A 47 -5.47 -5.79 17.01
CA GLY A 47 -4.76 -5.22 18.16
C GLY A 47 -4.10 -3.86 17.92
N LEU A 48 -4.12 -3.34 16.69
CA LEU A 48 -3.73 -1.96 16.41
C LEU A 48 -4.84 -0.98 16.78
N THR A 49 -4.45 0.17 17.30
CA THR A 49 -5.34 1.31 17.47
C THR A 49 -5.63 2.00 16.13
N ASP A 50 -6.75 2.72 16.04
CA ASP A 50 -7.08 3.56 14.87
C ASP A 50 -5.95 4.50 14.46
N ARG A 51 -5.20 5.00 15.45
CA ARG A 51 -4.06 5.89 15.22
C ARG A 51 -2.92 5.14 14.53
N GLU A 52 -2.57 3.95 15.01
CA GLU A 52 -1.50 3.12 14.44
C GLU A 52 -1.87 2.64 13.04
N ILE A 53 -3.12 2.19 12.83
CA ILE A 53 -3.66 1.85 11.52
C ILE A 53 -3.46 3.02 10.54
N LYS A 54 -3.85 4.23 10.93
CA LYS A 54 -3.68 5.43 10.09
C LYS A 54 -2.21 5.74 9.82
N ILE A 55 -1.31 5.57 10.79
CA ILE A 55 0.13 5.79 10.60
C ILE A 55 0.67 4.81 9.55
N LEU A 56 0.37 3.52 9.69
CA LEU A 56 0.86 2.49 8.78
C LEU A 56 0.26 2.66 7.38
N PHE A 57 -1.06 2.84 7.27
CA PHE A 57 -1.74 3.06 6.00
C PHE A 57 -1.17 4.27 5.24
N ASN A 58 -0.97 5.40 5.92
CA ASN A 58 -0.40 6.60 5.29
C ASN A 58 1.07 6.40 4.86
N SER A 59 1.83 5.54 5.55
CA SER A 59 3.19 5.22 5.13
C SER A 59 3.23 4.34 3.88
N ALA A 60 2.27 3.43 3.69
CA ALA A 60 2.17 2.60 2.49
C ALA A 60 1.95 3.44 1.23
N ARG A 61 1.03 4.41 1.29
CA ARG A 61 0.68 5.31 0.18
C ARG A 61 1.84 6.16 -0.33
N ARG A 62 2.86 6.37 0.51
CA ARG A 62 4.05 7.17 0.19
C ARG A 62 5.27 6.33 -0.19
N CYS A 63 5.12 5.02 -0.37
CA CYS A 63 6.26 4.18 -0.69
C CYS A 63 6.84 4.53 -2.08
N GLU A 64 8.18 4.41 -2.21
CA GLU A 64 8.91 4.86 -3.40
C GLU A 64 8.51 4.15 -4.70
N VAL A 65 7.87 2.97 -4.61
CA VAL A 65 7.33 2.24 -5.78
C VAL A 65 6.27 3.05 -6.52
N HIS A 66 5.47 3.86 -5.81
CA HIS A 66 4.50 4.78 -6.44
C HIS A 66 5.15 5.90 -7.25
N LYS A 67 6.47 6.15 -7.06
CA LYS A 67 7.21 7.20 -7.75
C LYS A 67 8.07 6.71 -8.92
N LEU A 68 8.24 5.38 -9.04
CA LEU A 68 9.14 4.77 -10.03
C LEU A 68 8.41 4.26 -11.28
N LEU A 69 7.08 4.24 -11.26
CA LEU A 69 6.28 3.76 -12.37
C LEU A 69 5.95 4.92 -13.32
N GLY A 70 6.19 4.74 -14.62
CA GLY A 70 5.93 5.73 -15.67
C GLY A 70 4.65 5.43 -16.48
N GLY A 71 4.05 6.46 -17.07
CA GLY A 71 2.79 6.35 -17.83
C GLY A 71 1.57 6.85 -17.05
N GLN A 72 0.35 6.57 -17.55
CA GLN A 72 -0.89 6.87 -16.81
C GLN A 72 -1.14 5.78 -15.77
N ILE A 73 -0.90 6.07 -14.50
CA ILE A 73 -0.99 5.08 -13.43
C ILE A 73 -1.98 5.53 -12.36
N GLU A 74 -2.84 4.60 -11.95
CA GLU A 74 -3.79 4.79 -10.88
C GLU A 74 -3.53 3.78 -9.75
N PHE A 75 -3.54 4.27 -8.50
CA PHE A 75 -3.43 3.45 -7.31
C PHE A 75 -4.71 3.57 -6.48
N GLU A 76 -5.22 2.43 -6.05
CA GLU A 76 -6.35 2.37 -5.14
C GLU A 76 -6.00 1.43 -3.98
N GLU A 77 -5.87 1.98 -2.77
CA GLU A 77 -5.57 1.19 -1.57
C GLU A 77 -6.75 1.14 -0.60
N ARG A 78 -6.99 -0.04 -0.04
CA ARG A 78 -8.04 -0.29 0.97
C ARG A 78 -7.49 -1.14 2.11
N LEU A 79 -8.00 -0.92 3.33
CA LEU A 79 -7.75 -1.80 4.46
C LEU A 79 -8.69 -3.01 4.38
N ALA A 80 -8.18 -4.20 4.69
CA ALA A 80 -9.01 -5.36 5.00
C ALA A 80 -9.77 -5.07 6.30
N GLY A 81 -11.09 -5.32 6.29
CA GLY A 81 -11.97 -5.16 7.44
C GLY A 81 -12.08 -6.43 8.26
#